data_AF-A0A1Q9F1C0-F1
#
_entry.id   AF-A0A1Q9F1C0-F1
#
_cell.length_a   1.000
_cell.length_b   1.000
_cell.length_c   1.000
_cell.angle_alpha   90.00
_cell.angle_beta   90.00
_cell.angle_gamma   90.00
#
_symmetry.space_group_name_H-M   'P 1'
#
loop_
_entity.id
_entity.type
_entity.pdbx_description
1 polymer ?
#
loop_
_entity_poly.entity_id
_entity_poly.type
_entity_poly.pdbx_seq_one_letter_code
_entity_poly.pdbx_strand_id
1 'polypeptide(L)'
;MYLSDEKIAALLPAVAQIPEVISAYEAFAKIWAACGLPERELSADLVGAVFLEGPSPPILSEPKRLRASDTSLFQLVFLGADGCLDIESFEKLEDAKATLAELNVAATNEGGGVVLKGGEVVAEKLELKYMLKEDFVEFLPEATKEPKVVTVSEEDELKAIELAARENLDRLMTLAPEIGKLKAHYAEKGLEKPEIVIGRPSEALQVFSELFPEYVRLGGCVAEA
;
A
#
# COMPACT_ATOMS: atom_id res chain seq x y z
N MET A 1 -3.75 -6.16 6.99
CA MET A 1 -4.60 -6.62 5.88
C MET A 1 -5.52 -5.48 5.45
N TYR A 2 -5.72 -5.24 4.16
CA TYR A 2 -6.62 -4.18 3.64
C TYR A 2 -8.02 -4.74 3.42
N LEU A 3 -9.06 -3.99 3.83
CA LEU A 3 -10.46 -4.28 3.47
C LEU A 3 -10.81 -3.62 2.14
N SER A 4 -11.41 -4.40 1.22
CA SER A 4 -11.82 -3.85 -0.08
C SER A 4 -13.00 -2.88 0.06
N ASP A 5 -13.13 -1.99 -0.93
CA ASP A 5 -14.21 -1.00 -0.97
C ASP A 5 -15.60 -1.65 -1.00
N GLU A 6 -15.75 -2.82 -1.65
CA GLU A 6 -17.03 -3.55 -1.65
C GLU A 6 -17.39 -4.07 -0.26
N LYS A 7 -16.38 -4.54 0.49
CA LYS A 7 -16.58 -5.04 1.85
C LYS A 7 -16.89 -3.90 2.82
N ILE A 8 -16.20 -2.76 2.67
CA ILE A 8 -16.52 -1.54 3.42
C ILE A 8 -17.95 -1.10 3.11
N ALA A 9 -18.32 -0.99 1.84
CA ALA A 9 -19.66 -0.57 1.41
C ALA A 9 -20.77 -1.50 1.94
N ALA A 10 -20.52 -2.81 2.01
CA ALA A 10 -21.47 -3.78 2.56
C ALA A 10 -21.72 -3.61 4.06
N LEU A 11 -20.69 -3.24 4.82
CA LEU A 11 -20.76 -3.06 6.28
C LEU A 11 -21.12 -1.62 6.70
N LEU A 12 -20.97 -0.66 5.78
CA LEU A 12 -21.20 0.76 6.04
C LEU A 12 -22.60 1.08 6.59
N PRO A 13 -23.71 0.44 6.15
CA PRO A 13 -25.02 0.68 6.74
C PRO A 13 -25.08 0.39 8.23
N ALA A 14 -24.36 -0.64 8.71
CA ALA A 14 -24.28 -0.96 10.13
C ALA A 14 -23.42 0.07 10.88
N VAL A 15 -22.26 0.44 10.31
CA VAL A 15 -21.37 1.45 10.88
C VAL A 15 -22.04 2.82 10.98
N ALA A 16 -22.85 3.19 9.99
CA ALA A 16 -23.60 4.45 9.97
C ALA A 16 -24.65 4.57 11.08
N GLN A 17 -24.99 3.46 11.76
CA GLN A 17 -25.90 3.46 12.92
C GLN A 17 -25.13 3.57 14.26
N ILE A 18 -23.80 3.57 14.26
CA ILE A 18 -22.99 3.69 15.47
C ILE A 18 -23.05 5.15 15.97
N PRO A 19 -23.44 5.41 17.25
CA PRO A 19 -23.62 6.77 17.78
C PRO A 19 -22.40 7.70 17.61
N GLU A 20 -21.20 7.15 17.76
CA GLU A 20 -19.94 7.85 17.60
C GLU A 20 -19.73 8.32 16.15
N VAL A 21 -20.09 7.48 15.17
CA VAL A 21 -20.01 7.80 13.75
C VAL A 21 -21.06 8.84 13.37
N ILE A 22 -22.30 8.69 13.87
CA ILE A 22 -23.38 9.67 13.66
C ILE A 22 -22.93 11.05 14.17
N SER A 23 -22.44 11.12 15.40
CA SER A 23 -22.00 12.38 16.02
C SER A 23 -20.83 13.02 15.26
N ALA A 24 -19.85 12.21 14.83
CA ALA A 24 -18.71 12.69 14.04
C ALA A 24 -19.16 13.21 12.65
N TYR A 25 -20.08 12.50 12.00
CA TYR A 25 -20.59 12.89 10.68
C TYR A 25 -21.44 14.16 10.74
N GLU A 26 -22.28 14.33 11.77
CA GLU A 26 -23.04 15.58 11.98
C GLU A 26 -22.11 16.78 12.22
N ALA A 27 -21.06 16.60 13.03
CA ALA A 27 -20.05 17.63 13.27
C ALA A 27 -19.31 17.99 11.97
N PHE A 28 -18.91 16.96 11.20
CA PHE A 28 -18.29 17.12 9.89
C PHE A 28 -19.19 17.91 8.94
N ALA A 29 -20.44 17.47 8.73
CA ALA A 29 -21.37 18.11 7.81
C ALA A 29 -21.57 19.59 8.14
N LYS A 30 -21.66 19.93 9.43
CA LYS A 30 -21.78 21.32 9.89
C LYS A 30 -20.54 22.16 9.56
N ILE A 31 -19.35 21.68 9.89
CA ILE A 31 -18.09 22.42 9.64
C ILE A 31 -17.84 22.55 8.14
N TRP A 32 -18.05 21.45 7.40
CA TRP A 32 -17.87 21.36 5.96
C TRP A 32 -18.77 22.34 5.21
N ALA A 33 -20.07 22.36 5.55
CA ALA A 33 -21.03 23.31 4.99
C ALA A 33 -20.71 24.76 5.37
N ALA A 34 -20.26 25.02 6.61
CA ALA A 34 -19.85 26.37 7.04
C ALA A 34 -18.65 26.91 6.25
N CYS A 35 -17.80 26.03 5.70
CA CYS A 35 -16.71 26.38 4.81
C CYS A 35 -17.14 26.53 3.33
N GLY A 36 -18.44 26.39 3.03
CA GLY A 36 -19.00 26.49 1.69
C GLY A 36 -18.65 25.30 0.78
N LEU A 37 -18.33 24.15 1.36
CA LEU A 37 -17.94 22.93 0.62
C LEU A 37 -19.18 22.08 0.28
N PRO A 38 -19.16 21.31 -0.83
CA PRO A 38 -20.30 20.49 -1.25
C PRO A 38 -20.58 19.38 -0.24
N GLU A 39 -21.85 19.05 -0.06
CA GLU A 39 -22.27 17.93 0.77
C GLU A 39 -21.62 16.62 0.31
N ARG A 40 -21.24 15.76 1.26
CA ARG A 40 -20.67 14.44 0.99
C ARG A 40 -21.39 13.41 1.83
N GLU A 41 -21.89 12.37 1.18
CA GLU A 41 -22.49 11.23 1.84
C GLU A 41 -21.42 10.32 2.45
N LEU A 42 -21.76 9.71 3.59
CA LEU A 42 -20.95 8.64 4.17
C LEU A 42 -20.91 7.45 3.20
N SER A 43 -19.74 7.22 2.62
CA SER A 43 -19.47 6.25 1.54
C SER A 43 -18.12 5.56 1.79
N ALA A 44 -17.85 4.44 1.11
CA ALA A 44 -16.55 3.76 1.20
C ALA A 44 -15.38 4.71 0.86
N ASP A 45 -15.54 5.54 -0.18
CA ASP A 45 -14.58 6.59 -0.55
C ASP A 45 -14.35 7.62 0.57
N LEU A 46 -15.40 7.97 1.33
CA LEU A 46 -15.28 8.87 2.46
C LEU A 46 -14.65 8.18 3.68
N VAL A 47 -14.81 6.88 3.85
CA VAL A 47 -14.09 6.13 4.90
C VAL A 47 -12.61 6.06 4.55
N GLY A 48 -12.28 5.80 3.29
CA GLY A 48 -10.92 5.59 2.82
C GLY A 48 -10.38 4.20 3.17
N ALA A 49 -9.06 4.05 3.16
CA ALA A 49 -8.42 2.77 3.35
C ALA A 49 -8.55 2.26 4.79
N VAL A 50 -9.12 1.06 4.96
CA VAL A 50 -9.24 0.40 6.26
C VAL A 50 -8.25 -0.75 6.35
N PHE A 51 -7.38 -0.68 7.36
CA PHE A 51 -6.39 -1.71 7.64
C PHE A 51 -6.75 -2.45 8.93
N LEU A 52 -6.86 -3.75 8.81
CA LEU A 52 -6.97 -4.66 9.94
C LEU A 52 -5.59 -5.15 10.36
N GLU A 53 -5.39 -5.26 11.66
CA GLU A 53 -4.31 -6.09 12.19
C GLU A 53 -4.54 -7.52 11.73
N GLY A 54 -3.63 -8.00 10.89
CA GLY A 54 -3.73 -9.30 10.27
C GLY A 54 -2.37 -9.74 9.80
N PRO A 55 -2.19 -11.05 9.58
CA PRO A 55 -0.92 -11.59 9.12
C PRO A 55 -0.54 -10.91 7.81
N SER A 56 0.75 -10.66 7.64
CA SER A 56 1.26 -10.17 6.36
C SER A 56 0.86 -11.15 5.25
N PRO A 57 0.50 -10.65 4.06
CA PRO A 57 0.24 -11.52 2.92
C PRO A 57 1.46 -12.42 2.66
N PRO A 58 1.25 -13.64 2.14
CA PRO A 58 2.36 -14.54 1.86
C PRO A 58 3.30 -13.92 0.83
N ILE A 59 4.61 -14.04 1.08
CA ILE A 59 5.68 -13.48 0.22
C ILE A 59 5.68 -14.17 -1.15
N LEU A 60 5.46 -15.49 -1.17
CA LEU A 60 5.39 -16.30 -2.38
C LEU A 60 3.96 -16.82 -2.62
N SER A 61 3.60 -16.96 -3.90
CA SER A 61 2.42 -17.74 -4.29
C SER A 61 2.48 -19.16 -3.72
N GLU A 62 1.33 -19.78 -3.46
CA GLU A 62 1.27 -21.13 -2.88
C GLU A 62 2.08 -22.18 -3.66
N PRO A 63 2.01 -22.27 -5.01
CA PRO A 63 2.83 -23.25 -5.75
C PRO A 63 4.34 -23.01 -5.58
N LYS A 64 4.79 -21.75 -5.65
CA LYS A 64 6.20 -21.39 -5.42
C LYS A 64 6.63 -21.71 -3.99
N ARG A 65 5.80 -21.37 -3.00
CA ARG A 65 6.05 -21.62 -1.58
C ARG A 65 6.25 -23.10 -1.30
N LEU A 66 5.32 -23.95 -1.77
CA LEU A 66 5.39 -25.39 -1.59
C LEU A 66 6.64 -25.98 -2.24
N ARG A 67 6.98 -25.53 -3.45
CA ARG A 67 8.20 -25.97 -4.14
C ARG A 67 9.48 -25.50 -3.42
N ALA A 68 9.50 -24.26 -2.93
CA ALA A 68 10.64 -23.71 -2.19
C ALA A 68 10.84 -24.36 -0.81
N SER A 69 9.76 -24.88 -0.21
CA SER A 69 9.82 -25.61 1.06
C SER A 69 10.41 -27.03 0.95
N ASP A 70 10.57 -27.56 -0.27
CA ASP A 70 11.17 -28.87 -0.48
C ASP A 70 12.69 -28.80 -0.33
N THR A 71 13.19 -29.36 0.78
CA THR A 71 14.63 -29.42 1.11
C THR A 71 15.43 -30.36 0.19
N SER A 72 14.74 -31.24 -0.55
CA SER A 72 15.34 -32.12 -1.56
C SER A 72 15.68 -31.40 -2.88
N LEU A 73 15.26 -30.15 -3.05
CA LEU A 73 15.63 -29.28 -4.16
C LEU A 73 16.77 -28.30 -3.77
N PHE A 74 17.34 -27.64 -4.76
CA PHE A 74 18.24 -26.49 -4.60
C PHE A 74 17.42 -25.22 -4.73
N GLN A 75 17.59 -24.28 -3.81
CA GLN A 75 16.82 -23.04 -3.77
C GLN A 75 17.73 -21.86 -4.11
N LEU A 76 17.53 -21.24 -5.26
CA LEU A 76 18.19 -19.97 -5.59
C LEU A 76 17.34 -18.84 -5.00
N VAL A 77 17.88 -18.13 -4.02
CA VAL A 77 17.31 -16.87 -3.50
C VAL A 77 18.09 -15.73 -4.15
N PHE A 78 17.39 -14.80 -4.80
CA PHE A 78 18.04 -13.77 -5.60
C PHE A 78 17.30 -12.43 -5.54
N LEU A 79 18.03 -11.35 -5.84
CA LEU A 79 17.45 -10.02 -6.00
C LEU A 79 16.84 -9.90 -7.40
N GLY A 80 15.52 -9.79 -7.46
CA GLY A 80 14.74 -9.60 -8.67
C GLY A 80 14.92 -8.23 -9.30
N ALA A 81 14.43 -8.08 -10.53
CA ALA A 81 14.54 -6.83 -11.30
C ALA A 81 13.74 -5.67 -10.69
N ASP A 82 12.75 -5.96 -9.85
CA ASP A 82 11.95 -5.00 -9.09
C ASP A 82 12.61 -4.57 -7.77
N GLY A 83 13.80 -5.10 -7.45
CA GLY A 83 14.51 -4.84 -6.20
C GLY A 83 13.98 -5.65 -5.01
N CYS A 84 13.12 -6.64 -5.24
CA CYS A 84 12.63 -7.56 -4.21
C CYS A 84 13.37 -8.89 -4.27
N LEU A 85 13.50 -9.59 -3.13
CA LEU A 85 13.99 -10.97 -3.14
C LEU A 85 12.92 -11.93 -3.70
N ASP A 86 13.34 -12.91 -4.49
CA ASP A 86 12.50 -14.01 -4.99
C ASP A 86 13.26 -15.35 -4.87
N ILE A 87 12.53 -16.45 -5.06
CA ILE A 87 13.05 -17.82 -4.95
C ILE A 87 12.70 -18.63 -6.20
N GLU A 88 13.69 -19.34 -6.72
CA GLU A 88 13.52 -20.36 -7.75
C GLU A 88 14.13 -21.70 -7.33
N SER A 89 13.39 -22.79 -7.55
CA SER A 89 13.76 -24.13 -7.07
C SER A 89 14.17 -25.06 -8.22
N PHE A 90 15.34 -25.67 -8.08
CA PHE A 90 15.98 -26.53 -9.07
C PHE A 90 16.20 -27.95 -8.54
N GLU A 91 16.14 -28.94 -9.43
CA GLU A 91 16.45 -30.33 -9.07
C GLU A 91 17.96 -30.60 -9.02
N LYS A 92 18.74 -29.81 -9.76
CA LYS A 92 20.19 -29.99 -9.91
C LYS A 92 20.94 -28.71 -9.55
N LEU A 93 22.09 -28.89 -8.92
CA LEU A 93 22.98 -27.78 -8.55
C LEU A 93 23.48 -27.01 -9.78
N GLU A 94 23.77 -27.70 -10.88
CA GLU A 94 24.32 -27.07 -12.08
C GLU A 94 23.32 -26.12 -12.73
N ASP A 95 22.03 -26.46 -12.73
CA ASP A 95 20.98 -25.58 -13.25
C ASP A 95 20.84 -24.33 -12.38
N ALA A 96 20.83 -24.49 -11.05
CA ALA A 96 20.80 -23.36 -10.12
C ALA A 96 22.03 -22.44 -10.26
N LYS A 97 23.22 -23.01 -10.50
CA LYS A 97 24.46 -22.26 -10.74
C LYS A 97 24.44 -21.53 -12.08
N ALA A 98 23.86 -22.14 -13.12
CA ALA A 98 23.71 -21.48 -14.42
C ALA A 98 22.83 -20.23 -14.27
N THR A 99 21.67 -20.34 -13.63
CA THR A 99 20.79 -19.19 -13.36
C THR A 99 21.47 -18.14 -12.48
N LEU A 100 22.17 -18.56 -11.41
CA LEU A 100 22.95 -17.65 -10.56
C LEU A 100 24.01 -16.86 -11.35
N ALA A 101 24.68 -17.49 -12.31
CA ALA A 101 25.69 -16.84 -13.13
C ALA A 101 25.10 -15.76 -14.05
N GLU A 102 23.87 -15.94 -14.50
CA GLU A 102 23.12 -15.00 -15.37
C GLU A 102 22.57 -13.77 -14.64
N LEU A 103 22.51 -13.81 -13.30
CA LEU A 103 22.04 -12.67 -12.51
C LEU A 103 22.97 -11.47 -12.69
N ASN A 104 22.39 -10.35 -13.11
CA ASN A 104 23.10 -9.09 -13.31
C ASN A 104 22.84 -8.13 -12.15
N VAL A 105 23.76 -7.20 -11.95
CA VAL A 105 23.62 -6.11 -10.99
C VAL A 105 22.53 -5.16 -11.51
N ALA A 106 21.56 -4.85 -10.66
CA ALA A 106 20.54 -3.88 -10.99
C ALA A 106 21.15 -2.46 -11.09
N ALA A 107 20.39 -1.51 -11.65
CA ALA A 107 20.83 -0.11 -11.78
C ALA A 107 21.19 0.54 -10.42
N THR A 108 20.78 -0.05 -9.31
CA THR A 108 21.08 0.37 -7.92
C THR A 108 22.48 -0.03 -7.44
N ASN A 109 23.30 -0.70 -8.26
CA ASN A 109 24.58 -1.32 -7.87
C ASN A 109 24.43 -2.41 -6.80
N GLU A 110 23.28 -3.07 -6.75
CA GLU A 110 23.05 -4.27 -5.96
C GLU A 110 22.54 -5.40 -6.85
N GLY A 111 22.90 -6.64 -6.54
CA GLY A 111 22.41 -7.78 -7.29
C GLY A 111 23.00 -9.12 -6.90
N GLY A 112 22.51 -10.15 -7.57
CA GLY A 112 22.94 -11.53 -7.39
C GLY A 112 22.05 -12.34 -6.46
N GLY A 113 22.59 -13.42 -5.90
CA GLY A 113 21.86 -14.36 -5.07
C GLY A 113 22.72 -15.45 -4.44
N VAL A 114 22.06 -16.34 -3.72
CA VAL A 114 22.63 -17.52 -3.07
C VAL A 114 21.86 -18.77 -3.46
N VAL A 115 22.57 -19.87 -3.68
CA VAL A 115 21.97 -21.20 -3.83
C VAL A 115 22.06 -21.91 -2.49
N LEU A 116 20.91 -22.32 -1.97
CA LEU A 116 20.73 -23.01 -0.70
C LEU A 116 20.37 -24.49 -0.94
N LYS A 117 20.89 -25.37 -0.08
CA LYS A 117 20.53 -26.78 -0.02
C LYS A 117 20.30 -27.19 1.43
N GLY A 118 19.05 -27.54 1.79
CA GLY A 118 18.72 -27.87 3.18
C GLY A 118 19.02 -26.76 4.19
N GLY A 119 19.01 -25.49 3.74
CA GLY A 119 19.35 -24.32 4.56
C GLY A 119 20.83 -23.89 4.51
N GLU A 120 21.71 -24.65 3.86
CA GLU A 120 23.13 -24.30 3.73
C GLU A 120 23.45 -23.66 2.38
N VAL A 121 24.26 -22.61 2.37
CA VAL A 121 24.71 -21.95 1.14
C VAL A 121 25.75 -22.82 0.45
N VAL A 122 25.46 -23.26 -0.78
CA VAL A 122 26.33 -24.12 -1.60
C VAL A 122 26.94 -23.41 -2.81
N ALA A 123 26.40 -22.25 -3.19
CA ALA A 123 26.98 -21.34 -4.17
C ALA A 123 26.45 -19.92 -3.94
N GLU A 124 27.22 -18.90 -4.34
CA GLU A 124 26.81 -17.51 -4.22
C GLU A 124 27.47 -16.63 -5.30
N LYS A 125 26.77 -15.57 -5.67
CA LYS A 125 27.26 -14.47 -6.49
C LYS A 125 26.55 -13.24 -5.95
N LEU A 126 27.24 -12.41 -5.17
CA LEU A 126 26.63 -11.30 -4.46
C LEU A 126 27.42 -10.03 -4.72
N GLU A 127 26.73 -8.98 -5.14
CA GLU A 127 27.24 -7.61 -5.20
C GLU A 127 26.28 -6.75 -4.37
N LEU A 128 26.64 -6.50 -3.11
CA LEU A 128 25.75 -5.88 -2.12
C LEU A 128 26.33 -4.57 -1.62
N LYS A 129 25.47 -3.57 -1.40
CA LYS A 129 25.85 -2.26 -0.87
C LYS A 129 25.15 -1.93 0.45
N TYR A 130 23.90 -2.34 0.56
CA TYR A 130 22.98 -2.10 1.68
C TYR A 130 22.47 -3.43 2.27
N MET A 131 22.24 -4.44 1.43
CA MET A 131 21.84 -5.78 1.90
C MET A 131 23.01 -6.59 2.44
N LEU A 132 22.69 -7.55 3.30
CA LEU A 132 23.61 -8.55 3.84
C LEU A 132 23.31 -9.92 3.23
N LYS A 133 24.31 -10.82 3.23
CA LYS A 133 24.12 -12.20 2.77
C LYS A 133 23.06 -12.91 3.61
N GLU A 134 23.03 -12.61 4.89
CA GLU A 134 22.07 -13.12 5.88
C GLU A 134 20.63 -12.86 5.45
N ASP A 135 20.34 -11.72 4.80
CA ASP A 135 18.99 -11.40 4.31
C ASP A 135 18.49 -12.46 3.32
N PHE A 136 19.36 -12.97 2.45
CA PHE A 136 19.00 -14.01 1.47
C PHE A 136 18.78 -15.38 2.15
N VAL A 137 19.55 -15.68 3.20
CA VAL A 137 19.43 -16.94 3.94
C VAL A 137 18.16 -16.94 4.80
N GLU A 138 17.85 -15.82 5.45
CA GLU A 138 16.65 -15.64 6.28
C GLU A 138 15.39 -15.48 5.44
N PHE A 139 15.49 -15.02 4.20
CA PHE A 139 14.35 -14.89 3.31
C PHE A 139 13.70 -16.24 2.98
N LEU A 140 14.47 -17.32 2.77
CA LEU A 140 13.93 -18.64 2.46
C LEU A 140 12.93 -19.16 3.53
N PRO A 141 13.29 -19.25 4.83
CA PRO A 141 12.35 -19.70 5.86
C PRO A 141 11.16 -18.74 6.01
N GLU A 142 11.34 -17.42 5.91
CA GLU A 142 10.21 -16.47 5.96
C GLU A 142 9.25 -16.65 4.78
N ALA A 143 9.78 -16.76 3.56
CA ALA A 143 9.00 -16.88 2.34
C ALA A 143 8.28 -18.22 2.22
N THR A 144 8.77 -19.26 2.90
CA THR A 144 8.18 -20.61 2.92
C THR A 144 7.20 -20.85 4.05
N LYS A 145 7.07 -19.93 5.02
CA LYS A 145 6.10 -20.04 6.12
C LYS A 145 4.67 -20.18 5.58
N GLU A 146 3.95 -21.14 6.14
CA GLU A 146 2.53 -21.28 5.87
C GLU A 146 1.80 -19.99 6.30
N PRO A 147 1.03 -19.36 5.41
CA PRO A 147 0.29 -18.16 5.77
C PRO A 147 -0.69 -18.49 6.89
N LYS A 148 -0.66 -17.68 7.96
CA LYS A 148 -1.67 -17.79 9.01
C LYS A 148 -3.01 -17.39 8.40
N VAL A 149 -3.97 -18.31 8.39
CA VAL A 149 -5.35 -17.95 8.08
C VAL A 149 -5.92 -17.28 9.33
N VAL A 150 -6.16 -15.98 9.26
CA VAL A 150 -6.91 -15.28 10.31
C VAL A 150 -8.33 -15.09 9.79
N THR A 151 -9.27 -15.76 10.43
CA THR A 151 -10.67 -15.36 10.40
C THR A 151 -10.80 -14.10 11.24
N VAL A 152 -10.91 -12.96 10.56
CA VAL A 152 -11.31 -11.71 11.21
C VAL A 152 -12.81 -11.79 11.45
N SER A 153 -13.24 -11.43 12.66
CA SER A 153 -14.66 -11.39 12.98
C SER A 153 -15.32 -10.16 12.33
N GLU A 154 -16.59 -10.26 11.96
CA GLU A 154 -17.35 -9.09 11.47
C GLU A 154 -17.35 -7.95 12.50
N GLU A 155 -17.29 -8.26 13.80
CA GLU A 155 -17.17 -7.27 14.87
C GLU A 155 -15.86 -6.47 14.77
N ASP A 156 -14.74 -7.13 14.46
CA ASP A 156 -13.45 -6.45 14.27
C ASP A 156 -13.44 -5.61 12.99
N GLU A 157 -14.08 -6.09 11.92
CA GLU A 157 -14.26 -5.33 10.67
C GLU A 157 -15.07 -4.07 10.92
N LEU A 158 -16.20 -4.18 11.63
CA LEU A 158 -17.05 -3.04 11.98
C LEU A 158 -16.29 -2.01 12.83
N LYS A 159 -15.53 -2.44 13.83
CA LYS A 159 -14.70 -1.54 14.65
C LYS A 159 -13.61 -0.84 13.84
N ALA A 160 -12.98 -1.55 12.91
CA ALA A 160 -11.94 -0.95 12.07
C ALA A 160 -12.52 0.09 11.10
N ILE A 161 -13.69 -0.19 10.51
CA ILE A 161 -14.39 0.76 9.64
C ILE A 161 -14.88 1.97 10.46
N GLU A 162 -15.43 1.75 11.67
CA GLU A 162 -15.83 2.82 12.59
C GLU A 162 -14.66 3.76 12.89
N LEU A 163 -13.51 3.21 13.28
CA LEU A 163 -12.32 3.98 13.61
C LEU A 163 -11.82 4.78 12.39
N ALA A 164 -11.66 4.13 11.25
CA ALA A 164 -11.19 4.76 10.02
C ALA A 164 -12.13 5.89 9.56
N ALA A 165 -13.45 5.66 9.63
CA ALA A 165 -14.45 6.67 9.30
C ALA A 165 -14.29 7.92 10.19
N ARG A 166 -14.17 7.72 11.51
CA ARG A 166 -14.01 8.83 12.46
C ARG A 166 -12.70 9.59 12.25
N GLU A 167 -11.59 8.87 12.09
CA GLU A 167 -10.28 9.49 11.84
C GLU A 167 -10.28 10.31 10.55
N ASN A 168 -10.88 9.80 9.47
CA ASN A 168 -10.93 10.55 8.22
C ASN A 168 -11.90 11.74 8.30
N LEU A 169 -13.03 11.63 9.00
CA LEU A 169 -13.94 12.75 9.25
C LEU A 169 -13.24 13.86 10.05
N ASP A 170 -12.51 13.51 11.12
CA ASP A 170 -11.74 14.45 11.94
C ASP A 170 -10.64 15.15 11.14
N ARG A 171 -9.93 14.39 10.30
CA ARG A 171 -8.93 14.91 9.36
C ARG A 171 -9.57 15.92 8.40
N LEU A 172 -10.67 15.56 7.75
CA LEU A 172 -11.38 16.43 6.80
C LEU A 172 -11.94 17.69 7.47
N MET A 173 -12.45 17.59 8.70
CA MET A 173 -12.87 18.77 9.49
C MET A 173 -11.71 19.73 9.73
N THR A 174 -10.52 19.21 10.02
CA THR A 174 -9.32 20.02 10.23
C THR A 174 -8.89 20.74 8.94
N LEU A 175 -9.02 20.09 7.78
CA LEU A 175 -8.67 20.66 6.48
C LEU A 175 -9.74 21.61 5.90
N ALA A 176 -11.00 21.45 6.30
CA ALA A 176 -12.14 22.17 5.71
C ALA A 176 -11.96 23.69 5.60
N PRO A 177 -11.42 24.42 6.61
CA PRO A 177 -11.21 25.86 6.49
C PRO A 177 -10.20 26.24 5.41
N GLU A 178 -9.14 25.45 5.21
CA GLU A 178 -8.15 25.70 4.17
C GLU A 178 -8.71 25.38 2.78
N ILE A 179 -9.46 24.27 2.65
CA ILE A 179 -10.15 23.91 1.41
C ILE A 179 -11.17 25.01 1.03
N GLY A 180 -11.90 25.56 2.01
CA GLY A 180 -12.83 26.68 1.78
C GLY A 180 -12.13 27.94 1.27
N LYS A 181 -10.93 28.27 1.81
CA LYS A 181 -10.11 29.38 1.30
C LYS A 181 -9.62 29.13 -0.13
N LEU A 182 -9.18 27.91 -0.43
CA LEU A 182 -8.79 27.52 -1.78
C LEU A 182 -9.97 27.70 -2.76
N LYS A 183 -11.17 27.25 -2.38
CA LYS A 183 -12.38 27.43 -3.19
C LYS A 183 -12.66 28.90 -3.49
N ALA A 184 -12.63 29.77 -2.48
CA ALA A 184 -12.84 31.21 -2.69
C ALA A 184 -11.78 31.80 -3.63
N HIS A 185 -10.50 31.50 -3.37
CA HIS A 185 -9.37 31.97 -4.18
C HIS A 185 -9.47 31.55 -5.65
N TYR A 186 -9.80 30.29 -5.93
CA TYR A 186 -9.91 29.79 -7.30
C TYR A 186 -11.18 30.23 -8.01
N ALA A 187 -12.29 30.43 -7.29
CA ALA A 187 -13.50 31.00 -7.85
C ALA A 187 -13.29 32.45 -8.34
N GLU A 188 -12.50 33.25 -7.61
CA GLU A 188 -12.16 34.63 -7.99
C GLU A 188 -11.26 34.73 -9.22
N LYS A 189 -10.45 33.70 -9.50
CA LYS A 189 -9.55 33.69 -10.66
C LYS A 189 -10.27 33.60 -12.01
N GLY A 190 -11.51 33.12 -12.05
CA GLY A 190 -12.27 32.98 -13.30
C GLY A 190 -11.54 32.13 -14.36
N LEU A 191 -10.94 31.02 -13.95
CA LEU A 191 -10.12 30.18 -14.81
C LEU A 191 -10.92 29.56 -15.97
N GLU A 192 -10.42 29.68 -17.20
CA GLU A 192 -10.97 28.97 -18.36
C GLU A 192 -10.58 27.48 -18.38
N LYS A 193 -9.49 27.12 -17.70
CA LYS A 193 -8.95 25.76 -17.59
C LYS A 193 -8.35 25.52 -16.20
N PRO A 194 -8.35 24.28 -15.70
CA PRO A 194 -7.74 23.96 -14.42
C PRO A 194 -6.26 24.33 -14.39
N GLU A 195 -5.80 24.88 -13.26
CA GLU A 195 -4.38 25.12 -12.99
C GLU A 195 -3.67 23.79 -12.73
N ILE A 196 -2.53 23.56 -13.38
CA ILE A 196 -1.72 22.36 -13.16
C ILE A 196 -0.70 22.66 -12.07
N VAL A 197 -0.81 21.96 -10.94
CA VAL A 197 0.13 22.09 -9.82
C VAL A 197 1.12 20.94 -9.88
N ILE A 198 2.41 21.26 -9.93
CA ILE A 198 3.52 20.30 -9.99
C ILE A 198 4.29 20.36 -8.67
N GLY A 199 4.75 19.21 -8.18
CA GLY A 199 5.57 19.09 -6.97
C GLY A 199 4.85 18.35 -5.85
N ARG A 200 5.04 18.79 -4.60
CA ARG A 200 4.45 18.18 -3.40
C ARG A 200 3.29 19.05 -2.88
N PRO A 201 2.05 18.85 -3.39
CA PRO A 201 0.91 19.65 -2.96
C PRO A 201 0.60 19.43 -1.48
N SER A 202 0.09 20.48 -0.80
CA SER A 202 -0.44 20.33 0.55
C SER A 202 -1.62 19.36 0.57
N GLU A 203 -1.89 18.77 1.72
CA GLU A 203 -3.00 17.83 1.89
C GLU A 203 -4.35 18.47 1.56
N ALA A 204 -4.57 19.73 1.99
CA ALA A 204 -5.77 20.49 1.63
C ALA A 204 -5.91 20.68 0.12
N LEU A 205 -4.80 20.91 -0.60
CA LEU A 205 -4.82 21.06 -2.06
C LEU A 205 -5.10 19.73 -2.79
N GLN A 206 -4.64 18.60 -2.24
CA GLN A 206 -4.96 17.28 -2.76
C GLN A 206 -6.48 17.02 -2.68
N VAL A 207 -7.05 17.16 -1.48
CA VAL A 207 -8.50 17.01 -1.27
C VAL A 207 -9.29 18.04 -2.10
N PHE A 208 -8.81 19.28 -2.20
CA PHE A 208 -9.42 20.31 -3.06
C PHE A 208 -9.46 19.90 -4.53
N SER A 209 -8.39 19.31 -5.06
CA SER A 209 -8.32 18.89 -6.46
C SER A 209 -9.27 17.75 -6.81
N GLU A 210 -9.60 16.90 -5.84
CA GLU A 210 -10.61 15.83 -5.98
C GLU A 210 -12.03 16.41 -5.99
N LEU A 211 -12.29 17.38 -5.12
CA LEU A 211 -13.62 18.01 -4.99
C LEU A 211 -13.93 18.99 -6.13
N PHE A 212 -12.91 19.66 -6.65
CA PHE A 212 -13.05 20.69 -7.68
C PHE A 212 -12.01 20.53 -8.81
N PRO A 213 -12.09 19.42 -9.58
CA PRO A 213 -11.14 19.13 -10.65
C PRO A 213 -11.17 20.14 -11.80
N GLU A 214 -12.19 21.01 -11.85
CA GLU A 214 -12.28 22.14 -12.76
C GLU A 214 -11.34 23.30 -12.40
N TYR A 215 -10.92 23.43 -11.14
CA TYR A 215 -10.01 24.49 -10.70
C TYR A 215 -8.55 24.06 -10.73
N VAL A 216 -8.25 22.85 -10.26
CA VAL A 216 -6.87 22.36 -10.10
C VAL A 216 -6.75 20.91 -10.57
N ARG A 217 -5.64 20.61 -11.26
CA ARG A 217 -5.19 19.25 -11.51
C ARG A 217 -3.76 19.08 -11.00
N LEU A 218 -3.49 17.97 -10.33
CA LEU A 218 -2.15 17.63 -9.89
C LEU A 218 -1.38 17.01 -11.06
N GLY A 219 -0.28 17.64 -11.45
CA GLY A 219 0.66 17.10 -12.43
C GLY A 219 1.62 16.13 -11.75
N GLY A 220 1.96 15.03 -12.43
CA GLY A 220 2.98 14.11 -11.94
C GLY A 220 4.33 14.80 -11.74
N CYS A 221 5.15 14.30 -10.82
CA CYS A 221 6.54 14.74 -10.69
C CYS A 221 7.24 14.56 -12.03
N VAL A 222 7.72 15.66 -12.62
CA VAL A 222 8.77 15.56 -13.64
C VAL A 222 9.99 15.08 -12.88
N ALA A 223 10.40 13.83 -13.11
CA ALA A 223 11.71 13.38 -12.67
C ALA A 223 12.73 14.32 -13.34
N GLU A 224 13.46 15.09 -12.54
CA GLU A 224 14.64 15.79 -13.04
C GLU A 224 15.57 14.72 -13.64
N ALA A 225 15.81 14.82 -14.95
CA ALA A 225 16.70 13.95 -15.71
C ALA A 225 18.16 14.31 -15.49
#